data_AF-A0A9Q0GI43-F1
#
_entry.id   AF-A0A9Q0GI43-F1
#
_cell.length_a   1.000
_cell.length_b   1.000
_cell.length_c   1.000
_cell.angle_alpha   90.00
_cell.angle_beta   90.00
_cell.angle_gamma   90.00
#
_symmetry.space_group_name_H-M   'P 1'
#
loop_
_entity.id
_entity.type
_entity.pdbx_description
1 polymer ?
#
loop_
_entity_poly.entity_id
_entity_poly.type
_entity_poly.pdbx_seq_one_letter_code
_entity_poly.pdbx_strand_id
1 'polypeptide(L)'
;MDHAFSSAVSLEPSKVVDPNALLLDAHSKTKAQGYSTACITTLRREDNKLCYTNVGDSGFLVFQNKRLLFCSPTQQHHFNCLYQLKKGAEARVCEGEVEVEGGDVVVAGSDGLLDNLFVEEMEWILEDTVEGRRIVLHVHSINWWLVLSRIQLG
;
A
#
# COMPACT_ATOMS: atom_id res chain seq x y z
N MET A 1 11.85 -0.55 -7.31
CA MET A 1 11.07 0.43 -6.51
C MET A 1 11.34 1.88 -6.92
N ASP A 2 12.56 2.24 -7.32
CA ASP A 2 12.92 3.62 -7.71
C ASP A 2 12.09 4.23 -8.86
N HIS A 3 11.61 3.40 -9.80
CA HIS A 3 10.80 3.86 -10.92
C HIS A 3 9.41 4.34 -10.54
N ALA A 4 8.73 3.68 -9.58
CA ALA A 4 7.42 4.10 -9.12
C ALA A 4 7.51 5.44 -8.38
N PHE A 5 8.52 5.59 -7.51
CA PHE A 5 8.80 6.85 -6.83
C PHE A 5 9.18 7.96 -7.83
N SER A 6 10.06 7.69 -8.78
CA SER A 6 10.42 8.67 -9.82
C SER A 6 9.23 9.07 -10.69
N SER A 7 8.36 8.12 -11.07
CA SER A 7 7.14 8.41 -11.81
C SER A 7 6.19 9.26 -10.95
N ALA A 8 6.01 8.94 -9.66
CA ALA A 8 5.17 9.71 -8.75
C ALA A 8 5.69 11.14 -8.50
N VAL A 9 7.00 11.32 -8.29
CA VAL A 9 7.63 12.63 -8.07
C VAL A 9 7.58 13.52 -9.32
N SER A 10 7.46 12.94 -10.51
CA SER A 10 7.28 13.70 -11.75
C SER A 10 5.85 14.21 -11.96
N LEU A 11 4.90 13.85 -11.09
CA LEU A 11 3.51 14.29 -11.19
C LEU A 11 3.31 15.60 -10.44
N GLU A 12 2.54 16.50 -11.06
CA GLU A 12 2.13 17.75 -10.42
C GLU A 12 1.33 17.47 -9.13
N PRO A 13 1.52 18.24 -8.04
CA PRO A 13 0.88 18.01 -6.75
C PRO A 13 -0.66 17.98 -6.78
N SER A 14 -1.27 18.55 -7.82
CA SER A 14 -2.72 18.64 -8.03
C SER A 14 -3.28 17.58 -8.98
N LYS A 15 -2.45 16.65 -9.47
CA LYS A 15 -2.88 15.65 -10.45
C LYS A 15 -3.39 14.40 -9.72
N VAL A 16 -4.64 14.04 -9.98
CA VAL A 16 -5.19 12.73 -9.59
C VAL A 16 -4.30 11.64 -10.19
N VAL A 17 -3.76 10.78 -9.33
CA VAL A 17 -2.86 9.70 -9.73
C VAL A 17 -3.67 8.41 -9.78
N ASP A 18 -3.73 7.79 -10.96
CA ASP A 18 -4.26 6.44 -11.10
C ASP A 18 -3.18 5.43 -10.65
N PRO A 19 -3.41 4.67 -9.57
CA PRO A 19 -2.43 3.75 -9.03
C PRO A 19 -2.12 2.60 -10.00
N ASN A 20 -3.09 2.13 -10.79
CA ASN A 20 -2.90 1.07 -11.78
C ASN A 20 -2.02 1.57 -12.94
N ALA A 21 -2.33 2.74 -13.50
CA ALA A 21 -1.52 3.35 -14.54
C ALA A 21 -0.07 3.58 -14.07
N LEU A 22 0.11 4.02 -12.82
CA LEU A 22 1.44 4.21 -12.22
C LEU A 22 2.21 2.89 -12.08
N LEU A 23 1.55 1.83 -11.63
CA LEU A 23 2.16 0.50 -11.49
C LEU A 23 2.59 -0.05 -12.85
N LEU A 24 1.71 0.00 -13.86
CA LEU A 24 2.00 -0.53 -15.20
C LEU A 24 3.11 0.27 -15.89
N ASP A 25 3.12 1.59 -15.75
CA ASP A 25 4.20 2.45 -16.24
C ASP A 25 5.55 2.09 -15.58
N ALA A 26 5.59 2.00 -14.25
CA ALA A 26 6.79 1.63 -13.51
C ALA A 26 7.28 0.22 -13.85
N HIS A 27 6.37 -0.73 -14.04
CA HIS A 27 6.66 -2.09 -14.46
C HIS A 27 7.28 -2.12 -15.87
N SER A 28 6.68 -1.39 -16.83
CA SER A 28 7.18 -1.33 -18.22
C SER A 28 8.60 -0.77 -18.32
N LYS A 29 8.96 0.14 -17.42
CA LYS A 29 10.29 0.78 -17.35
C LYS A 29 11.33 -0.04 -16.59
N THR A 30 10.92 -1.08 -15.87
CA THR A 30 11.81 -1.88 -15.03
C THR A 30 12.75 -2.73 -15.89
N LYS A 31 14.05 -2.45 -15.78
CA LYS A 31 15.10 -3.18 -16.52
C LYS A 31 15.67 -4.36 -15.75
N ALA A 32 15.57 -4.32 -14.42
CA ALA A 32 16.06 -5.36 -13.52
C ALA A 32 15.39 -6.70 -13.81
N GLN A 33 16.15 -7.78 -13.68
CA GLN A 33 15.64 -9.14 -13.76
C GLN A 33 15.20 -9.57 -12.36
N GLY A 34 14.10 -10.33 -12.28
CA GLY A 34 13.58 -10.83 -11.02
C GLY A 34 12.06 -10.84 -10.98
N TYR A 35 11.55 -11.09 -9.78
CA TYR A 35 10.14 -11.09 -9.45
C TYR A 35 9.92 -10.17 -8.25
N SER A 36 8.79 -9.49 -8.21
CA SER A 36 8.41 -8.67 -7.06
C SER A 36 6.91 -8.61 -6.89
N THR A 37 6.45 -8.37 -5.68
CA THR A 37 5.08 -7.92 -5.38
C THR A 37 5.07 -6.40 -5.28
N ALA A 38 3.90 -5.78 -5.42
CA ALA A 38 3.76 -4.33 -5.32
C ALA A 38 2.33 -3.95 -4.95
N CYS A 39 2.18 -3.06 -3.98
CA CYS A 39 0.93 -2.40 -3.63
C CYS A 39 1.12 -0.89 -3.74
N ILE A 40 0.21 -0.20 -4.42
CA ILE A 40 0.18 1.26 -4.53
C ILE A 40 -1.20 1.75 -4.10
N THR A 41 -1.22 2.75 -3.22
CA THR A 41 -2.44 3.44 -2.81
C THR A 41 -2.33 4.93 -3.11
N THR A 42 -3.46 5.56 -3.46
CA THR A 42 -3.57 6.98 -3.77
C THR A 42 -4.86 7.52 -3.17
N LEU A 43 -4.79 8.66 -2.47
CA LEU A 43 -5.96 9.33 -1.92
C LEU A 43 -6.58 10.27 -2.98
N ARG A 44 -7.80 9.96 -3.41
CA ARG A 44 -8.64 10.84 -4.23
C ARG A 44 -9.47 11.73 -3.30
N ARG A 45 -9.16 13.02 -3.29
CA ARG A 45 -9.71 13.99 -2.32
C ARG A 45 -11.10 14.48 -2.71
N GLU A 46 -11.48 14.35 -3.98
CA GLU A 46 -12.76 14.80 -4.52
C GLU A 46 -13.94 14.04 -3.92
N ASP A 47 -13.76 12.75 -3.64
CA ASP A 47 -14.79 11.85 -3.09
C ASP A 47 -14.32 11.05 -1.87
N ASN A 48 -13.19 11.45 -1.27
CA ASN A 48 -12.62 10.82 -0.07
C ASN A 48 -12.45 9.30 -0.21
N LYS A 49 -11.79 8.88 -1.29
CA LYS A 49 -11.51 7.47 -1.54
C LYS A 49 -10.03 7.19 -1.60
N LEU A 50 -9.65 6.09 -0.98
CA LEU A 50 -8.34 5.48 -1.15
C LEU A 50 -8.43 4.49 -2.32
N CYS A 51 -7.95 4.90 -3.49
CA CYS A 51 -7.82 4.02 -4.65
C CYS A 51 -6.54 3.19 -4.49
N TYR A 52 -6.57 1.93 -4.92
CA TYR A 52 -5.41 1.06 -4.84
C TYR A 52 -5.25 0.17 -6.06
N THR A 53 -4.01 -0.27 -6.27
CA THR A 53 -3.68 -1.43 -7.10
C THR A 53 -2.69 -2.31 -6.36
N ASN A 54 -2.82 -3.62 -6.55
CA ASN A 54 -1.96 -4.62 -5.93
C ASN A 54 -1.56 -5.71 -6.93
N VAL A 55 -0.36 -6.25 -6.74
CA VAL A 55 0.17 -7.46 -7.37
C VAL A 55 0.88 -8.29 -6.30
N GLY A 56 0.29 -9.43 -5.94
CA GLY A 56 0.85 -10.39 -4.97
C GLY A 56 0.29 -10.26 -3.56
N ASP A 57 1.14 -10.43 -2.56
CA ASP A 57 0.82 -10.43 -1.11
C ASP A 57 1.33 -9.22 -0.34
N SER A 58 1.95 -8.25 -1.03
CA SER A 58 1.97 -6.90 -0.48
C SER A 58 0.55 -6.40 -0.31
N GLY A 59 0.31 -5.47 0.61
CA GLY A 59 -1.02 -5.00 0.87
C GLY A 59 -1.09 -3.81 1.80
N PHE A 60 -2.32 -3.46 2.15
CA PHE A 60 -2.60 -2.43 3.14
C PHE A 60 -3.87 -2.74 3.91
N LEU A 61 -3.94 -2.16 5.10
CA LEU A 61 -5.11 -2.14 5.96
C LEU A 61 -5.50 -0.69 6.23
N VAL A 62 -6.79 -0.45 6.38
CA VAL A 62 -7.35 0.83 6.79
C VAL A 62 -7.98 0.64 8.15
N PHE A 63 -7.61 1.51 9.09
CA PHE A 63 -8.17 1.54 10.43
C PHE A 63 -8.94 2.83 10.64
N GLN A 64 -10.22 2.71 10.99
CA GLN A 64 -11.09 3.81 11.36
C GLN A 64 -11.38 3.72 12.86
N ASN A 65 -11.21 4.82 13.58
CA ASN A 65 -11.34 4.83 15.05
C ASN A 65 -10.51 3.72 15.73
N LYS A 66 -9.32 3.45 15.20
CA LYS A 66 -8.37 2.44 15.70
C LYS A 66 -8.88 0.99 15.60
N ARG A 67 -9.93 0.74 14.82
CA ARG A 67 -10.44 -0.59 14.48
C ARG A 67 -10.31 -0.86 12.99
N LEU A 68 -10.10 -2.12 12.61
CA LEU A 68 -9.98 -2.51 11.22
C LEU A 68 -11.27 -2.19 10.45
N LEU A 69 -11.15 -1.33 9.44
CA LEU A 69 -12.22 -1.02 8.49
C LEU A 69 -12.08 -1.89 7.24
N PHE A 70 -10.86 -2.02 6.73
CA PHE A 70 -10.61 -2.70 5.46
C PHE A 70 -9.25 -3.39 5.45
N CYS A 71 -9.19 -4.57 4.83
CA CYS A 71 -7.96 -5.27 4.52
C CYS A 71 -7.91 -5.55 3.01
N SER A 72 -6.82 -5.17 2.35
CA SER A 72 -6.65 -5.38 0.92
C SER A 72 -6.64 -6.87 0.56
N PRO A 73 -7.27 -7.27 -0.56
CA PRO A 73 -7.20 -8.66 -1.02
C PRO A 73 -5.75 -9.07 -1.33
N THR A 74 -5.36 -10.24 -0.84
CA THR A 74 -4.09 -10.89 -1.20
C THR A 74 -4.27 -11.69 -2.49
N GLN A 75 -3.34 -11.53 -3.44
CA GLN A 75 -3.34 -12.27 -4.69
C GLN A 75 -2.34 -13.42 -4.66
N GLN A 76 -2.87 -14.63 -4.59
CA GLN A 76 -2.10 -15.89 -4.64
C GLN A 76 -2.84 -16.94 -5.49
N HIS A 77 -2.08 -17.81 -6.15
CA HIS A 77 -2.59 -19.01 -6.81
C HIS A 77 -2.94 -20.10 -5.78
N HIS A 78 -2.00 -20.34 -4.87
CA HIS A 78 -2.07 -21.24 -3.72
C HIS A 78 -1.19 -20.65 -2.62
N PHE A 79 -1.22 -21.22 -1.41
CA PHE A 79 -0.34 -20.79 -0.31
C PHE A 79 1.12 -20.73 -0.77
N ASN A 80 1.79 -19.59 -0.56
CA ASN A 80 3.16 -19.28 -0.99
C ASN A 80 3.41 -19.34 -2.52
N CYS A 81 2.37 -19.22 -3.35
CA CYS A 81 2.49 -19.13 -4.80
C CYS A 81 1.80 -17.85 -5.30
N LEU A 82 2.57 -16.76 -5.30
CA LEU A 82 2.06 -15.41 -5.45
C LEU A 82 1.94 -15.00 -6.92
N TYR A 83 1.01 -14.08 -7.19
CA TYR A 83 1.11 -13.27 -8.40
C TYR A 83 2.27 -12.30 -8.26
N GLN A 84 3.11 -12.19 -9.29
CA GLN A 84 4.34 -11.42 -9.23
C GLN A 84 4.56 -10.62 -10.51
N LEU A 85 5.11 -9.42 -10.36
CA LEU A 85 5.64 -8.63 -11.45
C LEU A 85 6.93 -9.27 -11.95
N LYS A 86 6.96 -9.59 -13.25
CA LYS A 86 8.15 -10.09 -13.94
C LYS A 86 8.37 -9.31 -15.22
N LYS A 87 9.62 -8.93 -15.47
CA LYS A 87 10.00 -8.27 -16.72
C LYS A 87 9.53 -9.08 -17.93
N GLY A 88 8.83 -8.41 -18.85
CA GLY A 88 8.32 -9.02 -20.08
C GLY A 88 7.09 -9.92 -19.91
N ALA A 89 6.51 -9.97 -18.71
CA ALA A 89 5.23 -10.61 -18.45
C ALA A 89 4.16 -9.57 -18.14
N GLU A 90 2.91 -9.90 -18.50
CA GLU A 90 1.74 -9.11 -18.12
C GLU A 90 1.51 -9.20 -16.61
N ALA A 91 1.22 -8.05 -16.00
CA ALA A 91 0.89 -7.96 -14.58
C ALA A 91 -0.59 -8.28 -14.36
N ARG A 92 -0.89 -9.21 -13.44
CA ARG A 92 -2.26 -9.46 -13.00
C ARG A 92 -2.59 -8.58 -11.81
N VAL A 93 -3.11 -7.40 -12.10
CA VAL A 93 -3.44 -6.39 -11.10
C VAL A 93 -4.78 -6.67 -10.42
N CYS A 94 -4.86 -6.42 -9.11
CA CYS A 94 -6.12 -6.25 -8.38
C CYS A 94 -6.26 -4.77 -8.04
N GLU A 95 -7.36 -4.17 -8.45
CA GLU A 95 -7.66 -2.76 -8.20
C GLU A 95 -8.97 -2.61 -7.43
N GLY A 96 -9.10 -1.49 -6.75
CA GLY A 96 -10.32 -1.16 -6.01
C GLY A 96 -10.23 0.21 -5.34
N GLU A 97 -11.29 0.54 -4.62
CA GLU A 97 -11.42 1.79 -3.88
C GLU A 97 -12.04 1.51 -2.51
N VAL A 98 -11.62 2.27 -1.51
CA VAL A 98 -12.16 2.22 -0.15
C VAL A 98 -12.55 3.63 0.26
N GLU A 99 -13.76 3.82 0.77
CA GLU A 99 -14.18 5.09 1.36
C GLU A 99 -13.41 5.32 2.66
N VAL A 100 -12.92 6.55 2.84
CA VAL A 100 -12.05 6.91 3.97
C VAL A 100 -12.45 8.26 4.55
N GLU A 101 -12.24 8.42 5.84
CA GLU A 101 -12.55 9.64 6.58
C GLU A 101 -11.28 10.28 7.18
N GLY A 102 -11.40 11.55 7.56
CA GLY A 102 -10.33 12.27 8.21
C GLY A 102 -10.04 11.65 9.58
N GLY A 103 -8.80 11.21 9.79
CA GLY A 103 -8.42 10.47 11.00
C GLY A 103 -8.14 9.00 10.78
N ASP A 104 -8.57 8.44 9.64
CA ASP A 104 -8.24 7.07 9.28
C ASP A 104 -6.73 6.87 9.13
N VAL A 105 -6.28 5.68 9.52
CA VAL A 105 -4.88 5.26 9.48
C VAL A 105 -4.73 4.16 8.44
N VAL A 106 -3.83 4.38 7.48
CA VAL A 106 -3.45 3.36 6.50
C VAL A 106 -2.14 2.71 6.94
N VAL A 107 -2.16 1.38 7.07
CA VAL A 107 -0.99 0.54 7.34
C VAL A 107 -0.67 -0.24 6.07
N ALA A 108 0.42 0.09 5.38
CA ALA A 108 0.87 -0.63 4.19
C ALA A 108 2.15 -1.41 4.49
N GLY A 109 2.27 -2.62 3.94
CA GLY A 109 3.41 -3.50 4.16
C GLY A 109 3.47 -4.67 3.19
N SER A 110 4.58 -5.41 3.23
CA SER A 110 4.73 -6.70 2.56
C SER A 110 4.31 -7.85 3.48
N ASP A 111 4.32 -9.08 2.96
CA ASP A 111 4.24 -10.35 3.68
C ASP A 111 5.03 -10.36 5.01
N GLY A 112 6.26 -9.83 5.01
CA GLY A 112 7.08 -9.73 6.21
C GLY A 112 6.45 -8.94 7.37
N LEU A 113 5.56 -7.99 7.09
CA LEU A 113 4.75 -7.33 8.13
C LEU A 113 3.43 -8.06 8.34
N LEU A 114 2.72 -8.34 7.23
CA LEU A 114 1.33 -8.77 7.25
C LEU A 114 1.16 -10.21 7.74
N ASP A 115 2.19 -11.06 7.64
CA ASP A 115 2.19 -12.43 8.17
C ASP A 115 2.63 -12.48 9.64
N ASN A 116 3.29 -11.44 10.15
CA ASN A 116 3.95 -11.45 11.46
C ASN A 116 3.26 -10.59 12.52
N LEU A 117 2.27 -9.77 12.14
CA LEU A 117 1.47 -8.98 13.07
C LEU A 117 0.00 -9.26 12.85
N PHE A 118 -0.68 -9.68 13.91
CA PHE A 118 -2.12 -9.85 13.88
C PHE A 118 -2.83 -8.49 13.89
N VAL A 119 -4.04 -8.46 13.34
CA VAL A 119 -4.87 -7.24 13.28
C VAL A 119 -5.07 -6.67 14.69
N GLU A 120 -5.31 -7.54 15.67
CA GLU A 120 -5.53 -7.15 17.06
C GLU A 120 -4.30 -6.48 17.69
N GLU A 121 -3.09 -6.91 17.31
CA GLU A 121 -1.84 -6.28 17.74
C GLU A 121 -1.67 -4.91 17.09
N MET A 122 -2.01 -4.79 15.81
CA MET A 122 -2.01 -3.50 15.11
C MET A 122 -3.01 -2.52 15.75
N GLU A 123 -4.24 -2.96 16.04
CA GLU A 123 -5.25 -2.16 16.73
C GLU A 123 -4.74 -1.69 18.10
N TRP A 124 -4.13 -2.59 18.87
CA TRP A 124 -3.54 -2.25 20.18
C TRP A 124 -2.42 -1.21 20.08
N ILE A 125 -1.54 -1.32 19.09
CA ILE A 125 -0.50 -0.31 18.82
C ILE A 125 -1.13 1.05 18.45
N LEU A 126 -2.21 1.04 17.68
CA LEU A 126 -2.95 2.25 17.30
C LEU A 126 -3.72 2.86 18.48
N GLU A 127 -4.15 2.05 19.46
CA GLU A 127 -4.78 2.52 20.69
C GLU A 127 -3.86 3.43 21.49
N ASP A 128 -2.58 3.08 21.63
CA ASP A 128 -1.56 3.87 22.33
C ASP A 128 -1.06 5.09 21.53
N THR A 129 -1.51 5.23 20.27
CA THR A 129 -1.13 6.35 19.42
C THR A 129 -1.92 7.61 19.77
N VAL A 130 -1.20 8.67 20.15
CA VAL A 130 -1.76 10.01 20.35
C VAL A 130 -2.01 10.68 19.00
N GLU A 131 -3.20 11.26 18.87
CA GLU A 131 -3.68 11.97 17.70
C GLU A 131 -2.67 13.06 17.26
N GLY A 132 -2.19 12.99 16.00
CA GLY A 132 -1.26 13.98 15.44
C GLY A 132 0.21 13.55 15.33
N ARG A 133 0.61 12.35 15.77
CA ARG A 133 1.95 11.81 15.49
C ARG A 133 1.97 10.99 14.20
N ARG A 134 2.86 11.34 13.27
CA ARG A 134 3.28 10.44 12.19
C ARG A 134 4.14 9.35 12.83
N ILE A 135 3.63 8.13 12.88
CA ILE A 135 4.41 6.99 13.35
C ILE A 135 5.23 6.46 12.17
N VAL A 136 6.52 6.27 12.38
CA VAL A 136 7.37 5.45 11.52
C VAL A 136 7.88 4.35 12.43
N LEU A 137 7.25 3.16 12.43
CA LEU A 137 7.80 2.04 13.21
C LEU A 137 9.05 1.56 12.48
N HIS A 138 10.20 1.70 13.16
CA HIS A 138 11.43 1.06 12.74
C HIS A 138 11.39 -0.40 13.20
N VAL A 139 10.97 -1.30 12.30
CA VAL A 139 11.13 -2.74 12.51
C VAL A 139 12.59 -3.07 12.26
N HIS A 140 13.34 -3.32 13.35
CA HIS A 140 14.75 -3.73 13.29
C HIS A 140 14.88 -5.19 12.88
N SER A 141 14.67 -5.48 11.59
CA SER A 141 15.42 -6.53 10.87
C SER A 141 15.14 -6.43 9.38
N ILE A 142 16.19 -6.15 8.60
CA ILE A 142 16.27 -6.28 7.14
C ILE A 142 15.33 -5.34 6.36
N ASN A 143 15.84 -4.21 5.86
CA ASN A 143 15.31 -3.35 4.78
C ASN A 143 13.84 -3.60 4.30
N TRP A 144 12.84 -3.16 5.05
CA TRP A 144 11.47 -2.93 4.54
C TRP A 144 10.96 -1.59 5.07
N TRP A 145 10.54 -0.70 4.17
CA TRP A 145 9.98 0.60 4.54
C TRP A 145 8.53 0.42 4.97
N LEU A 146 8.25 0.58 6.27
CA LEU A 146 6.88 0.76 6.75
C LEU A 146 6.43 2.19 6.41
N VAL A 147 5.33 2.35 5.68
CA VAL A 147 4.70 3.65 5.45
C VAL A 147 3.37 3.67 6.17
N LEU A 148 3.32 4.36 7.31
CA LEU A 148 2.07 4.76 7.96
C LEU A 148 1.75 6.17 7.48
N SER A 149 0.62 6.32 6.80
CA SER A 149 0.12 7.62 6.36
C SER A 149 -1.24 7.88 6.97
N ARG A 150 -1.37 9.00 7.69
CA ARG A 150 -2.65 9.50 8.18
C ARG A 150 -3.37 10.22 7.04
N ILE A 151 -4.64 9.92 6.85
CA ILE A 151 -5.47 10.64 5.89
C ILE A 151 -5.92 11.95 6.53
N GLN A 152 -5.45 13.06 5.98
CA GLN A 152 -5.92 14.41 6.32
C GLN A 152 -6.79 14.89 5.16
N LEU A 153 -8.10 14.93 5.39
CA LEU A 153 -9.05 15.62 4.53
C LEU A 153 -9.11 17.08 5.02
N GLY A 154 -8.93 18.03 4.10
CA GLY A 154 -8.94 19.47 4.40
C GLY A 154 -10.34 19.99 4.64
#